data_AF-A0A094P675-F1
#
_entry.id   AF-A0A094P675-F1
#
_cell.length_a   1.000
_cell.length_b   1.000
_cell.length_c   1.000
_cell.angle_alpha   90.00
_cell.angle_beta   90.00
_cell.angle_gamma   90.00
#
_symmetry.space_group_name_H-M   'P 1'
#
loop_
_entity.id
_entity.type
_entity.pdbx_description
1 polymer ?
#
loop_
_entity_poly.entity_id
_entity_poly.type
_entity_poly.pdbx_seq_one_letter_code
_entity_poly.pdbx_strand_id
1 'polypeptide(L)'
;MLSTVPADDAERQFESALRPTSLHEFVGQKRVVAQLDVLLRAAAQSSRAPDHVLLSGPPGLGKTTLAMIVAQETGQSLRISSGPAIAHAGDLAALLSALVPGEILFIDEIHRMAKPAEEMLYLAMEDFRIDIMVGKGVGATSIALDLPPFTLVGATTRTGLLANPLRDRFGFTAHLEFYDVGEIERVLERSARLLKLDLPALALAEIARRSRGTPRIANRLLRRVRDYADVHGGADALTSAQAALDLFDVDARGLDRLDRAVLLALVDNFDGGPVGLGTLAVSVGEETETVESVVEPFLIREGLMARTQRGRVATRATWEHLGRTPPERGTLFD
;
A
#
# COMPACT_ATOMS: atom_id res chain seq x y z
N MET A 1 24.58 -6.35 27.22
CA MET A 1 23.74 -5.27 26.66
C MET A 1 23.16 -5.76 25.35
N LEU A 2 22.02 -6.44 25.38
CA LEU A 2 21.28 -6.83 24.18
C LEU A 2 20.18 -5.78 24.02
N SER A 3 20.37 -4.82 23.11
CA SER A 3 19.34 -3.85 22.77
C SER A 3 18.21 -4.59 22.07
N THR A 4 17.08 -4.75 22.76
CA THR A 4 15.83 -5.22 22.16
C THR A 4 15.32 -4.12 21.23
N VAL A 5 15.63 -4.26 19.94
CA VAL A 5 14.96 -3.50 18.88
C VAL A 5 13.46 -3.85 18.98
N PRO A 6 12.54 -2.87 19.09
CA PRO A 6 11.12 -3.15 19.12
C PRO A 6 10.72 -3.96 17.88
N ALA A 7 9.79 -4.91 18.03
CA ALA A 7 9.43 -5.86 16.97
C ALA A 7 9.06 -5.19 15.63
N ASP A 8 8.50 -3.97 15.72
CA ASP A 8 8.11 -3.12 14.58
C ASP A 8 9.31 -2.58 13.78
N ASP A 9 10.41 -2.24 14.45
CA ASP A 9 11.64 -1.75 13.81
C ASP A 9 12.40 -2.89 13.12
N ALA A 10 12.42 -4.08 13.73
CA ALA A 10 13.01 -5.26 13.11
C ALA A 10 12.22 -5.71 11.86
N GLU A 11 10.89 -5.54 11.87
CA GLU A 11 10.05 -5.80 10.70
C GLU A 11 10.31 -4.81 9.57
N ARG A 12 10.41 -3.50 9.88
CA ARG A 12 10.76 -2.48 8.88
C ARG A 12 12.15 -2.67 8.28
N GLN A 13 13.15 -3.04 9.10
CA GLN A 13 14.50 -3.33 8.61
C GLN A 13 14.51 -4.55 7.69
N PHE A 14 13.79 -5.60 8.06
CA PHE A 14 13.66 -6.81 7.24
C PHE A 14 12.98 -6.51 5.90
N GLU A 15 11.85 -5.78 5.93
CA GLU A 15 11.17 -5.37 4.71
C GLU A 15 12.07 -4.52 3.81
N SER A 16 12.83 -3.59 4.39
CA SER A 16 13.77 -2.74 3.66
C SER A 16 14.82 -3.55 2.90
N ALA A 17 15.40 -4.57 3.53
CA ALA A 17 16.40 -5.44 2.92
C ALA A 17 15.86 -6.27 1.73
N LEU A 18 14.55 -6.50 1.67
CA LEU A 18 13.91 -7.25 0.60
C LEU A 18 13.39 -6.37 -0.54
N ARG A 19 13.40 -5.05 -0.41
CA ARG A 19 12.89 -4.16 -1.46
C ARG A 19 13.75 -4.26 -2.72
N PRO A 20 13.15 -4.31 -3.92
CA PRO A 20 13.90 -4.11 -5.15
C PRO A 20 14.49 -2.71 -5.21
N THR A 21 15.72 -2.62 -5.73
CA THR A 21 16.47 -1.37 -5.86
C THR A 21 16.42 -0.78 -7.27
N SER A 22 16.01 -1.55 -8.27
CA SER A 22 15.93 -1.08 -9.66
C SER A 22 14.60 -1.47 -10.31
N LEU A 23 14.26 -0.80 -11.43
CA LEU A 23 13.09 -1.20 -12.23
C LEU A 23 13.22 -2.64 -12.75
N HIS A 24 14.44 -3.09 -13.04
CA HIS A 24 14.71 -4.46 -13.48
C HIS A 24 14.42 -5.51 -12.39
N GLU A 25 14.67 -5.18 -11.12
CA GLU A 25 14.37 -6.07 -9.99
C GLU A 25 12.90 -6.02 -9.56
N PHE A 26 12.14 -5.04 -10.05
CA PHE A 26 10.74 -4.89 -9.70
C PHE A 26 9.90 -5.95 -10.43
N VAL A 27 9.54 -7.00 -9.70
CA VAL A 27 8.69 -8.08 -10.22
C VAL A 27 7.27 -7.58 -10.43
N GLY A 28 6.62 -8.02 -11.52
CA GLY A 28 5.23 -7.67 -11.81
C GLY A 28 5.06 -6.24 -12.33
N GLN A 29 3.82 -5.76 -12.36
CA GLN A 29 3.47 -4.38 -12.81
C GLN A 29 4.11 -4.00 -14.16
N LYS A 30 4.24 -4.96 -15.09
CA LYS A 30 5.10 -4.85 -16.29
C LYS A 30 4.86 -3.56 -17.09
N ARG A 31 3.59 -3.17 -17.24
CA ARG A 31 3.19 -1.95 -17.96
C ARG A 31 3.68 -0.69 -17.25
N VAL A 32 3.47 -0.59 -15.93
CA VAL A 32 3.91 0.55 -15.11
C VAL A 32 5.43 0.67 -15.14
N VAL A 33 6.14 -0.44 -14.96
CA VAL A 33 7.61 -0.50 -15.00
C VAL A 33 8.13 -0.03 -16.36
N ALA A 34 7.57 -0.52 -17.47
CA ALA A 34 7.98 -0.12 -18.82
C ALA A 34 7.70 1.37 -19.10
N GLN A 35 6.56 1.89 -18.65
CA GLN A 35 6.22 3.31 -18.82
C GLN A 35 7.15 4.22 -17.99
N LEU A 36 7.45 3.84 -16.74
CA LEU A 36 8.42 4.56 -15.91
C LEU A 36 9.81 4.54 -16.53
N ASP A 37 10.28 3.40 -17.04
CA ASP A 37 11.59 3.30 -17.70
C ASP A 37 11.72 4.30 -18.86
N VAL A 38 10.70 4.38 -19.73
CA VAL A 38 10.68 5.35 -20.83
C VAL A 38 10.72 6.79 -20.31
N LEU A 39 9.89 7.13 -19.31
CA LEU A 39 9.78 8.47 -18.75
C LEU A 39 11.09 8.93 -18.11
N LEU A 40 11.70 8.07 -17.29
CA LEU A 40 12.96 8.37 -16.59
C LEU A 40 14.12 8.52 -17.58
N ARG A 41 14.21 7.64 -18.60
CA ARG A 41 15.24 7.74 -19.64
C ARG A 41 15.09 8.99 -20.50
N ALA A 42 13.86 9.37 -20.86
CA ALA A 42 13.62 10.58 -21.63
C ALA A 42 14.03 11.85 -20.87
N ALA A 43 13.73 11.90 -19.57
CA ALA A 43 14.16 12.98 -18.69
C ALA A 43 15.69 13.05 -18.57
N ALA A 44 16.34 11.90 -18.37
CA ALA A 44 17.81 11.81 -18.30
C ALA A 44 18.49 12.26 -19.60
N GLN A 45 18.02 11.82 -20.77
CA GLN A 45 18.55 12.24 -22.07
C GLN A 45 18.42 13.74 -22.31
N SER A 46 17.37 14.35 -21.76
CA SER A 46 17.11 15.79 -21.88
C SER A 46 17.72 16.62 -20.75
N SER A 47 18.49 16.00 -19.84
CA SER A 47 19.07 16.67 -18.65
C SER A 47 18.05 17.48 -17.85
N ARG A 48 16.82 16.95 -17.69
CA ARG A 48 15.73 17.59 -16.95
C ARG A 48 15.21 16.68 -15.84
N ALA A 49 14.53 17.28 -14.86
CA ALA A 49 13.76 16.51 -13.88
C ALA A 49 12.64 15.73 -14.59
N PRO A 50 12.37 14.47 -14.18
CA PRO A 50 11.20 13.74 -14.65
C PRO A 50 9.90 14.44 -14.28
N ASP A 51 8.87 14.18 -15.08
CA ASP A 51 7.53 14.69 -14.78
C ASP A 51 7.03 14.10 -13.45
N HIS A 52 6.15 14.84 -12.77
CA HIS A 52 5.56 14.37 -11.51
C HIS A 52 4.79 13.05 -11.70
N VAL A 53 4.92 12.15 -10.73
CA VAL A 53 4.37 10.79 -10.77
C VAL A 53 3.29 10.60 -9.70
N LEU A 54 2.12 10.11 -10.09
CA LEU A 54 1.07 9.66 -9.16
C LEU A 54 0.98 8.14 -9.18
N LEU A 55 1.21 7.51 -8.02
CA LEU A 55 1.07 6.08 -7.82
C LEU A 55 -0.23 5.80 -7.05
N SER A 56 -1.12 5.02 -7.65
CA SER A 56 -2.38 4.64 -7.01
C SER A 56 -2.50 3.13 -6.88
N GLY A 57 -3.16 2.68 -5.83
CA GLY A 57 -3.52 1.27 -5.66
C GLY A 57 -3.51 0.83 -4.20
N PRO A 58 -3.98 -0.41 -3.92
CA PRO A 58 -4.02 -0.99 -2.58
C PRO A 58 -2.69 -0.88 -1.79
N PRO A 59 -2.75 -0.92 -0.45
CA PRO A 59 -1.55 -0.93 0.39
C PRO A 59 -0.71 -2.18 0.13
N GLY A 60 0.62 -2.05 0.25
CA GLY A 60 1.55 -3.19 0.14
C GLY A 60 1.94 -3.63 -1.28
N LEU A 61 1.49 -2.94 -2.32
CA LEU A 61 1.80 -3.27 -3.73
C LEU A 61 3.14 -2.71 -4.25
N GLY A 62 3.85 -1.92 -3.44
CA GLY A 62 5.17 -1.39 -3.81
C GLY A 62 5.21 0.08 -4.22
N LYS A 63 4.21 0.90 -3.88
CA LYS A 63 4.20 2.35 -4.18
C LYS A 63 5.44 3.08 -3.65
N THR A 64 5.70 2.95 -2.35
CA THR A 64 6.90 3.53 -1.70
C THR A 64 8.19 3.00 -2.32
N THR A 65 8.21 1.71 -2.68
CA THR A 65 9.37 1.08 -3.34
C THR A 65 9.61 1.66 -4.73
N LEU A 66 8.56 1.89 -5.54
CA LEU A 66 8.70 2.55 -6.83
C LEU A 66 9.21 3.99 -6.69
N ALA A 67 8.78 4.74 -5.66
CA ALA A 67 9.33 6.07 -5.39
C ALA A 67 10.83 6.04 -5.07
N MET A 68 11.28 5.04 -4.30
CA MET A 68 12.71 4.81 -4.04
C MET A 68 13.47 4.47 -5.32
N ILE A 69 12.90 3.62 -6.18
CA ILE A 69 13.48 3.27 -7.47
C ILE A 69 13.57 4.50 -8.38
N VAL A 70 12.55 5.36 -8.43
CA VAL A 70 12.59 6.62 -9.20
C VAL A 70 13.77 7.50 -8.76
N ALA A 71 14.01 7.62 -7.45
CA ALA A 71 15.16 8.37 -6.95
C ALA A 71 16.49 7.70 -7.33
N GLN A 72 16.56 6.38 -7.23
CA GLN A 72 17.76 5.62 -7.59
C GLN A 72 18.09 5.70 -9.09
N GLU A 73 17.10 5.51 -9.97
CA GLU A 73 17.27 5.55 -11.43
C GLU A 73 17.60 6.96 -11.94
N THR A 74 17.16 8.01 -11.23
CA THR A 74 17.51 9.41 -11.55
C THR A 74 18.81 9.87 -10.91
N GLY A 75 19.38 9.09 -9.98
CA GLY A 75 20.55 9.46 -9.20
C GLY A 75 20.31 10.63 -8.24
N GLN A 76 19.06 10.88 -7.87
CA GLN A 76 18.65 12.00 -7.02
C GLN A 76 18.35 11.55 -5.58
N SER A 77 18.44 12.47 -4.62
CA SER A 77 18.04 12.17 -3.25
C SER A 77 16.53 12.02 -3.13
N LEU A 78 16.09 11.16 -2.20
CA LEU A 78 14.68 10.97 -1.87
C LEU A 78 14.34 11.63 -0.54
N ARG A 79 13.34 12.49 -0.56
CA ARG A 79 12.68 13.03 0.64
C ARG A 79 11.32 12.38 0.81
N ILE A 80 11.06 11.84 1.99
CA ILE A 80 9.82 11.10 2.31
C ILE A 80 8.98 11.94 3.27
N SER A 81 7.70 12.12 2.96
CA SER A 81 6.68 12.65 3.84
C SER A 81 5.36 11.88 3.64
N SER A 82 4.32 12.24 4.40
CA SER A 82 2.97 11.71 4.22
C SER A 82 1.95 12.83 4.30
N GLY A 83 0.79 12.63 3.67
CA GLY A 83 -0.31 13.58 3.69
C GLY A 83 -0.75 13.95 5.11
N PRO A 84 -0.95 12.99 6.03
CA PRO A 84 -1.29 13.30 7.42
C PRO A 84 -0.24 14.11 8.18
N ALA A 85 1.04 14.02 7.78
CA ALA A 85 2.10 14.82 8.39
C ALA A 85 2.07 16.30 7.94
N ILE A 86 1.31 16.62 6.88
CA ILE A 86 1.16 17.96 6.32
C ILE A 86 -0.23 18.49 6.73
N ALA A 87 -0.31 18.89 8.00
CA ALA A 87 -1.55 19.34 8.62
C ALA A 87 -1.89 20.80 8.26
N HIS A 88 -0.89 21.60 7.91
CA HIS A 88 -1.04 23.02 7.54
C HIS A 88 -0.16 23.38 6.33
N ALA A 89 -0.50 24.48 5.64
CA ALA A 89 0.27 24.96 4.49
C ALA A 89 1.74 25.29 4.84
N GLY A 90 2.01 25.69 6.09
CA GLY A 90 3.36 25.95 6.58
C GLY A 90 4.25 24.70 6.62
N ASP A 91 3.68 23.52 6.89
CA ASP A 91 4.42 22.25 6.91
C ASP A 91 4.92 21.92 5.50
N LEU A 92 4.06 22.12 4.49
CA LEU A 92 4.44 21.95 3.09
C LEU A 92 5.46 23.00 2.66
N ALA A 93 5.28 24.26 3.03
CA ALA A 93 6.24 25.33 2.71
C ALA A 93 7.64 25.03 3.28
N ALA A 94 7.72 24.48 4.50
CA ALA A 94 8.97 24.06 5.10
C ALA A 94 9.62 22.89 4.33
N LEU A 95 8.81 21.92 3.89
CA LEU A 95 9.30 20.78 3.10
C LEU A 95 9.82 21.22 1.72
N LEU A 96 9.06 22.06 1.01
CA LEU A 96 9.39 22.55 -0.33
C LEU A 96 10.60 23.50 -0.32
N SER A 97 10.65 24.43 0.64
CA SER A 97 11.75 25.41 0.73
C SER A 97 13.12 24.79 1.01
N ALA A 98 13.14 23.59 1.58
CA ALA A 98 14.36 22.84 1.85
C ALA A 98 14.77 21.91 0.69
N LEU A 99 14.03 21.86 -0.42
CA LEU A 99 14.37 20.99 -1.55
C LEU A 99 15.64 21.45 -2.25
N VAL A 100 16.39 20.50 -2.82
CA VAL A 100 17.51 20.79 -3.72
C VAL A 100 17.14 20.46 -5.18
N PRO A 101 17.84 21.05 -6.18
CA PRO A 101 17.56 20.77 -7.59
C PRO A 101 17.60 19.28 -7.92
N GLY A 102 16.53 18.79 -8.55
CA GLY A 102 16.36 17.40 -8.96
C GLY A 102 15.85 16.46 -7.87
N GLU A 103 15.74 16.91 -6.61
CA GLU A 103 15.31 16.05 -5.49
C GLU A 103 13.92 15.43 -5.74
N ILE A 104 13.77 14.16 -5.35
CA ILE A 104 12.49 13.47 -5.41
C ILE A 104 11.75 13.70 -4.09
N LEU A 105 10.59 14.36 -4.14
CA LEU A 105 9.69 14.50 -3.01
C LEU A 105 8.62 13.42 -3.07
N PHE A 106 8.64 12.47 -2.15
CA PHE A 106 7.60 11.44 -2.02
C PHE A 106 6.61 11.81 -0.92
N ILE A 107 5.32 11.84 -1.26
CA ILE A 107 4.22 12.06 -0.31
C ILE A 107 3.29 10.84 -0.35
N ASP A 108 3.35 9.99 0.67
CA ASP A 108 2.38 8.90 0.84
C ASP A 108 1.04 9.42 1.36
N GLU A 109 -0.05 8.74 1.04
CA GLU A 109 -1.42 9.18 1.37
C GLU A 109 -1.66 10.66 1.03
N ILE A 110 -1.20 11.12 -0.13
CA ILE A 110 -1.26 12.54 -0.56
C ILE A 110 -2.68 13.14 -0.47
N HIS A 111 -3.71 12.30 -0.61
CA HIS A 111 -5.12 12.67 -0.49
C HIS A 111 -5.57 13.06 0.94
N ARG A 112 -4.72 12.85 1.96
CA ARG A 112 -4.99 13.23 3.36
C ARG A 112 -4.32 14.54 3.76
N MET A 113 -3.66 15.22 2.83
CA MET A 113 -3.12 16.56 3.08
C MET A 113 -4.24 17.55 3.42
N ALA A 114 -3.93 18.53 4.26
CA ALA A 114 -4.86 19.62 4.49
C ALA A 114 -5.10 20.42 3.20
N LYS A 115 -6.35 20.81 2.94
CA LYS A 115 -6.75 21.51 1.72
C LYS A 115 -5.91 22.76 1.37
N PRO A 116 -5.54 23.63 2.35
CA PRO A 116 -4.64 24.75 2.06
C PRO A 116 -3.24 24.32 1.56
N ALA A 117 -2.73 23.18 2.03
CA ALA A 117 -1.47 22.63 1.54
C ALA A 117 -1.64 22.01 0.15
N GLU A 118 -2.78 21.37 -0.13
CA GLU A 118 -3.11 20.85 -1.48
C GLU A 118 -3.10 21.98 -2.52
N GLU A 119 -3.68 23.13 -2.18
CA GLU A 119 -3.73 24.31 -3.06
C GLU A 119 -2.33 24.88 -3.34
N MET A 120 -1.49 24.97 -2.31
CA MET A 120 -0.09 25.37 -2.46
C MET A 120 0.71 24.36 -3.31
N LEU A 121 0.44 23.06 -3.16
CA LEU A 121 1.21 22.02 -3.83
C LEU A 121 1.05 22.09 -5.35
N TYR A 122 -0.16 22.28 -5.87
CA TYR A 122 -0.32 22.30 -7.34
C TYR A 122 0.27 23.58 -7.96
N LEU A 123 0.30 24.70 -7.24
CA LEU A 123 1.04 25.92 -7.66
C LEU A 123 2.56 25.66 -7.69
N ALA A 124 3.07 24.98 -6.66
CA ALA A 124 4.47 24.58 -6.58
C ALA A 124 4.88 23.63 -7.72
N MET A 125 3.97 22.75 -8.17
CA MET A 125 4.20 21.82 -9.28
C MET A 125 4.16 22.51 -10.66
N GLU A 126 3.39 23.59 -10.79
CA GLU A 126 3.21 24.29 -12.07
C GLU A 126 4.31 25.31 -12.33
N ASP A 127 4.56 26.17 -11.35
CA ASP A 127 5.42 27.35 -11.52
C ASP A 127 6.76 27.22 -10.77
N PHE A 128 6.99 26.12 -10.04
CA PHE A 128 8.12 25.99 -9.10
C PHE A 128 8.24 27.20 -8.18
N ARG A 129 7.10 27.64 -7.63
CA ARG A 129 7.03 28.80 -6.76
C ARG A 129 5.93 28.62 -5.72
N ILE A 130 6.17 29.16 -4.54
CA ILE A 130 5.15 29.26 -3.48
C ILE A 130 5.14 30.66 -2.88
N ASP A 131 3.99 31.08 -2.40
CA ASP A 131 3.82 32.33 -1.67
C ASP A 131 3.70 32.02 -0.16
N ILE A 132 4.58 32.60 0.65
CA ILE A 132 4.64 32.39 2.10
C ILE A 132 4.18 33.66 2.81
N MET A 133 3.16 33.54 3.65
CA MET A 133 2.70 34.64 4.51
C MET A 133 3.68 34.85 5.67
N VAL A 134 4.26 36.04 5.77
CA VAL A 134 5.14 36.46 6.85
C VAL A 134 4.45 37.52 7.70
N GLY A 135 4.40 37.31 9.01
CA GLY A 135 3.72 38.18 9.97
C GLY A 135 2.32 37.66 10.39
N LYS A 136 1.61 38.44 11.22
CA LYS A 136 0.25 38.12 11.70
C LYS A 136 -0.67 39.33 11.57
N GLY A 137 -1.94 39.10 11.25
CA GLY A 137 -2.98 40.13 11.18
C GLY A 137 -2.83 41.07 9.98
N VAL A 138 -3.25 42.32 10.16
CA VAL A 138 -3.35 43.33 9.08
C VAL A 138 -1.99 43.72 8.47
N GLY A 139 -0.89 43.41 9.15
CA GLY A 139 0.48 43.65 8.67
C GLY A 139 1.14 42.43 8.03
N ALA A 140 0.42 41.33 7.79
CA ALA A 140 0.98 40.15 7.14
C ALA A 140 1.26 40.45 5.67
N THR A 141 2.47 40.12 5.21
CA THR A 141 2.90 40.29 3.81
C THR A 141 3.13 38.93 3.17
N SER A 142 2.79 38.80 1.89
CA SER A 142 3.11 37.61 1.11
C SER A 142 4.48 37.76 0.48
N ILE A 143 5.36 36.79 0.70
CA ILE A 143 6.69 36.73 0.07
C ILE A 143 6.72 35.53 -0.86
N ALA A 144 7.02 35.79 -2.12
CA ALA A 144 7.25 34.78 -3.14
C ALA A 144 8.60 34.08 -2.91
N LEU A 145 8.59 32.75 -2.93
CA LEU A 145 9.77 31.91 -2.88
C LEU A 145 9.83 31.04 -4.13
N ASP A 146 10.90 31.20 -4.90
CA ASP A 146 11.21 30.31 -6.02
C ASP A 146 11.76 28.98 -5.49
N LEU A 147 11.27 27.89 -6.05
CA LEU A 147 11.68 26.52 -5.74
C LEU A 147 12.61 26.02 -6.84
N PRO A 148 13.60 25.17 -6.49
CA PRO A 148 14.34 24.47 -7.52
C PRO A 148 13.44 23.45 -8.22
N PRO A 149 13.69 23.12 -9.50
CA PRO A 149 12.98 22.03 -10.16
C PRO A 149 13.13 20.73 -9.37
N PHE A 150 12.02 20.05 -9.10
CA PHE A 150 11.97 18.81 -8.33
C PHE A 150 10.95 17.86 -8.96
N THR A 151 10.95 16.59 -8.56
CA THR A 151 9.92 15.64 -8.98
C THR A 151 9.10 15.17 -7.78
N LEU A 152 7.82 15.53 -7.75
CA LEU A 152 6.85 14.96 -6.83
C LEU A 152 6.49 13.53 -7.24
N VAL A 153 6.54 12.60 -6.29
CA VAL A 153 5.93 11.27 -6.38
C VAL A 153 4.83 11.17 -5.32
N GLY A 154 3.57 11.28 -5.73
CA GLY A 154 2.42 11.12 -4.84
C GLY A 154 1.96 9.67 -4.77
N ALA A 155 1.59 9.18 -3.59
CA ALA A 155 0.96 7.87 -3.44
C ALA A 155 -0.44 7.97 -2.80
N THR A 156 -1.38 7.18 -3.32
CA THR A 156 -2.76 7.12 -2.82
C THR A 156 -3.34 5.71 -2.97
N THR A 157 -4.40 5.41 -2.21
CA THR A 157 -5.16 4.16 -2.39
C THR A 157 -6.03 4.23 -3.65
N ARG A 158 -6.57 5.42 -3.97
CA ARG A 158 -7.44 5.67 -5.13
C ARG A 158 -7.16 7.06 -5.71
N THR A 159 -7.04 7.14 -7.05
CA THR A 159 -6.82 8.42 -7.75
C THR A 159 -7.97 9.41 -7.60
N GLY A 160 -9.21 8.91 -7.49
CA GLY A 160 -10.41 9.74 -7.33
C GLY A 160 -10.52 10.46 -5.99
N LEU A 161 -9.59 10.25 -5.05
CA LEU A 161 -9.53 10.97 -3.78
C LEU A 161 -8.81 12.32 -3.89
N LEU A 162 -8.06 12.56 -4.98
CA LEU A 162 -7.40 13.84 -5.23
C LEU A 162 -8.32 14.78 -6.00
N ALA A 163 -8.24 16.08 -5.72
CA ALA A 163 -8.92 17.07 -6.54
C ALA A 163 -8.36 17.09 -7.97
N ASN A 164 -9.22 17.37 -8.95
CA ASN A 164 -8.82 17.42 -10.36
C ASN A 164 -7.62 18.36 -10.61
N PRO A 165 -7.56 19.58 -10.05
CA PRO A 165 -6.42 20.49 -10.27
C PRO A 165 -5.07 19.87 -9.89
N LEU A 166 -5.00 19.18 -8.75
CA LEU A 166 -3.76 18.51 -8.32
C LEU A 166 -3.48 17.27 -9.19
N ARG A 167 -4.51 16.48 -9.49
CA ARG A 167 -4.35 15.26 -10.30
C ARG A 167 -3.82 15.57 -11.71
N ASP A 168 -4.31 16.64 -12.32
CA ASP A 168 -3.97 17.00 -13.70
C ASP A 168 -2.54 17.57 -13.84
N ARG A 169 -1.86 17.86 -12.72
CA ARG A 169 -0.44 18.26 -12.69
C ARG A 169 0.53 17.08 -12.68
N PHE A 170 0.04 15.86 -12.51
CA PHE A 170 0.89 14.67 -12.63
C PHE A 170 1.06 14.27 -14.10
N GLY A 171 2.27 14.43 -14.63
CA GLY A 171 2.60 14.03 -16.00
C GLY A 171 2.55 12.51 -16.22
N PHE A 172 2.61 11.73 -15.15
CA PHE A 172 2.40 10.28 -15.22
C PHE A 172 1.56 9.78 -14.04
N THR A 173 0.52 9.01 -14.34
CA THR A 173 -0.31 8.33 -13.33
C THR A 173 -0.25 6.82 -13.56
N ALA A 174 0.19 6.08 -12.53
CA ALA A 174 0.20 4.64 -12.50
C ALA A 174 -0.89 4.09 -11.59
N HIS A 175 -1.52 3.00 -12.03
CA HIS A 175 -2.41 2.19 -11.22
C HIS A 175 -1.75 0.83 -10.96
N LEU A 176 -1.47 0.53 -9.70
CA LEU A 176 -0.91 -0.74 -9.27
C LEU A 176 -2.05 -1.69 -8.93
N GLU A 177 -2.01 -2.84 -9.57
CA GLU A 177 -3.00 -3.90 -9.39
C GLU A 177 -2.43 -5.01 -8.49
N PHE A 178 -3.31 -5.87 -8.00
CA PHE A 178 -2.84 -7.06 -7.29
C PHE A 178 -2.06 -7.97 -8.22
N TYR A 179 -1.05 -8.62 -7.65
CA TYR A 179 -0.14 -9.48 -8.36
C TYR A 179 -0.80 -10.83 -8.57
N ASP A 180 -0.54 -11.46 -9.71
CA ASP A 180 -0.91 -12.85 -9.90
C ASP A 180 -0.05 -13.78 -9.02
N VAL A 181 -0.49 -15.03 -8.85
CA VAL A 181 0.21 -15.99 -7.98
C VAL A 181 1.64 -16.23 -8.47
N GLY A 182 1.88 -16.34 -9.77
CA GLY A 182 3.22 -16.56 -10.33
C GLY A 182 4.14 -15.34 -10.21
N GLU A 183 3.59 -14.13 -10.19
CA GLU A 183 4.29 -12.91 -9.84
C GLU A 183 4.71 -12.90 -8.37
N ILE A 184 3.82 -13.31 -7.46
CA ILE A 184 4.16 -13.45 -6.04
C ILE A 184 5.19 -14.56 -5.80
N GLU A 185 5.09 -15.70 -6.49
CA GLU A 185 6.11 -16.76 -6.44
C GLU A 185 7.50 -16.21 -6.80
N ARG A 186 7.62 -15.43 -7.87
CA ARG A 186 8.88 -14.78 -8.26
C ARG A 186 9.38 -13.76 -7.23
N VAL A 187 8.48 -13.01 -6.58
CA VAL A 187 8.83 -12.13 -5.44
C VAL A 187 9.43 -12.98 -4.31
N LEU A 188 8.76 -14.07 -3.95
CA LEU A 188 9.17 -14.97 -2.87
C LEU A 188 10.48 -15.69 -3.18
N GLU A 189 10.71 -16.14 -4.42
CA GLU A 189 11.98 -16.73 -4.87
C GLU A 189 13.15 -15.75 -4.72
N ARG A 190 12.95 -14.47 -5.09
CA ARG A 190 13.96 -13.43 -4.87
C ARG A 190 14.21 -13.23 -3.38
N SER A 191 13.16 -13.08 -2.59
CA SER A 191 13.28 -12.86 -1.14
C SER A 191 13.93 -14.04 -0.42
N ALA A 192 13.57 -15.28 -0.77
CA ALA A 192 14.17 -16.50 -0.22
C ALA A 192 15.68 -16.55 -0.51
N ARG A 193 16.11 -16.20 -1.74
CA ARG A 193 17.53 -16.09 -2.08
C ARG A 193 18.28 -15.04 -1.26
N LEU A 194 17.71 -13.85 -1.08
CA LEU A 194 18.32 -12.79 -0.26
C LEU A 194 18.45 -13.21 1.21
N LEU A 195 17.50 -14.01 1.70
CA LEU A 195 17.49 -14.55 3.06
C LEU A 195 18.26 -15.85 3.21
N LYS A 196 18.83 -16.39 2.11
CA LYS A 196 19.51 -17.69 2.07
C LYS A 196 18.63 -18.84 2.57
N LEU A 197 17.35 -18.80 2.24
CA LEU A 197 16.37 -19.85 2.55
C LEU A 197 16.29 -20.82 1.38
N ASP A 198 16.49 -22.11 1.67
CA ASP A 198 16.26 -23.19 0.72
C ASP A 198 14.84 -23.72 0.89
N LEU A 199 13.91 -23.16 0.10
CA LEU A 199 12.51 -23.58 0.08
C LEU A 199 12.17 -24.15 -1.29
N PRO A 200 11.51 -25.33 -1.35
CA PRO A 200 11.06 -25.90 -2.61
C PRO A 200 9.96 -25.03 -3.23
N ALA A 201 9.83 -25.09 -4.56
CA ALA A 201 8.83 -24.31 -5.31
C ALA A 201 7.40 -24.51 -4.78
N LEU A 202 7.05 -25.72 -4.33
CA LEU A 202 5.73 -26.01 -3.74
C LEU A 202 5.46 -25.21 -2.45
N ALA A 203 6.48 -24.99 -1.62
CA ALA A 203 6.33 -24.20 -0.39
C ALA A 203 6.17 -22.70 -0.71
N LEU A 204 6.92 -22.18 -1.70
CA LEU A 204 6.77 -20.81 -2.17
C LEU A 204 5.38 -20.59 -2.80
N ALA A 205 4.89 -21.55 -3.58
CA ALA A 205 3.56 -21.52 -4.16
C ALA A 205 2.45 -21.53 -3.09
N GLU A 206 2.64 -22.28 -2.01
CA GLU A 206 1.71 -22.29 -0.87
C GLU A 206 1.63 -20.91 -0.19
N ILE A 207 2.78 -20.28 0.06
CA ILE A 207 2.83 -18.92 0.60
C ILE A 207 2.18 -17.94 -0.39
N ALA A 208 2.51 -18.04 -1.68
CA ALA A 208 2.02 -17.13 -2.72
C ALA A 208 0.49 -17.11 -2.80
N ARG A 209 -0.14 -18.29 -2.80
CA ARG A 209 -1.61 -18.42 -2.82
C ARG A 209 -2.28 -17.75 -1.62
N ARG A 210 -1.65 -17.82 -0.44
CA ARG A 210 -2.15 -17.21 0.80
C ARG A 210 -1.76 -15.73 0.99
N SER A 211 -1.05 -15.13 0.02
CA SER A 211 -0.51 -13.77 0.13
C SER A 211 -1.41 -12.67 -0.41
N ARG A 212 -2.64 -13.00 -0.83
CA ARG A 212 -3.65 -12.04 -1.35
C ARG A 212 -3.18 -11.23 -2.56
N GLY A 213 -2.21 -11.72 -3.33
CA GLY A 213 -1.61 -10.98 -4.44
C GLY A 213 -0.84 -9.73 -3.99
N THR A 214 -0.33 -9.72 -2.76
CA THR A 214 0.33 -8.55 -2.15
C THR A 214 1.78 -8.90 -1.73
N PRO A 215 2.81 -8.29 -2.35
CA PRO A 215 4.21 -8.55 -2.02
C PRO A 215 4.58 -8.37 -0.53
N ARG A 216 4.02 -7.32 0.11
CA ARG A 216 4.23 -7.09 1.55
C ARG A 216 3.76 -8.27 2.40
N ILE A 217 2.56 -8.79 2.11
CA ILE A 217 2.01 -9.95 2.82
C ILE A 217 2.87 -11.18 2.53
N ALA A 218 3.25 -11.41 1.28
CA ALA A 218 4.09 -12.54 0.89
C ALA A 218 5.42 -12.58 1.66
N ASN A 219 6.16 -11.48 1.69
CA ASN A 219 7.43 -11.40 2.41
C ASN A 219 7.26 -11.55 3.93
N ARG A 220 6.15 -11.03 4.49
CA ARG A 220 5.81 -11.23 5.91
C ARG A 220 5.57 -12.71 6.20
N LEU A 221 4.79 -13.41 5.37
CA LEU A 221 4.51 -14.83 5.53
C LEU A 221 5.78 -15.68 5.35
N LEU A 222 6.62 -15.37 4.36
CA LEU A 222 7.91 -16.03 4.16
C LEU A 222 8.79 -15.97 5.42
N ARG A 223 8.84 -14.80 6.06
CA ARG A 223 9.55 -14.63 7.34
C ARG A 223 8.96 -15.53 8.42
N ARG A 224 7.64 -15.59 8.55
CA ARG A 224 6.96 -16.45 9.55
C ARG A 224 7.24 -17.93 9.31
N VAL A 225 7.23 -18.37 8.05
CA VAL A 225 7.59 -19.74 7.67
C VAL A 225 9.04 -20.07 8.05
N ARG A 226 9.98 -19.15 7.79
CA ARG A 226 11.36 -19.29 8.24
C ARG A 226 11.45 -19.40 9.76
N ASP A 227 10.87 -18.44 10.48
CA ASP A 227 10.95 -18.40 11.95
C ASP A 227 10.35 -19.69 12.57
N TYR A 228 9.30 -20.24 11.97
CA TYR A 228 8.73 -21.53 12.37
C TYR A 228 9.69 -22.69 12.12
N ALA A 229 10.27 -22.76 10.92
CA ALA A 229 11.20 -23.82 10.52
C ALA A 229 12.47 -23.83 11.39
N ASP A 230 13.01 -22.65 11.73
CA ASP A 230 14.18 -22.49 12.59
C ASP A 230 13.94 -23.02 14.02
N VAL A 231 12.71 -22.89 14.52
CA VAL A 231 12.35 -23.35 15.88
C VAL A 231 12.01 -24.84 15.91
N HIS A 232 11.25 -25.34 14.94
CA HIS A 232 10.69 -26.68 15.01
C HIS A 232 11.62 -27.74 14.38
N GLY A 233 12.42 -27.37 13.37
CA GLY A 233 13.33 -28.27 12.66
C GLY A 233 12.67 -29.53 12.07
N GLY A 234 13.43 -30.30 11.30
CA GLY A 234 13.15 -31.73 11.03
C GLY A 234 11.94 -32.12 10.15
N ALA A 235 11.01 -31.22 9.85
CA ALA A 235 9.91 -31.48 8.91
C ALA A 235 10.27 -31.06 7.47
N ASP A 236 9.56 -31.60 6.48
CA ASP A 236 9.70 -31.13 5.11
C ASP A 236 9.21 -29.68 4.97
N ALA A 237 9.86 -28.92 4.11
CA ALA A 237 9.64 -27.48 3.99
C ALA A 237 8.20 -27.08 3.60
N LEU A 238 7.46 -27.96 2.88
CA LEU A 238 6.07 -27.70 2.55
C LEU A 238 5.17 -27.85 3.78
N THR A 239 5.32 -28.95 4.53
CA THR A 239 4.58 -29.15 5.78
C THR A 239 4.91 -28.07 6.81
N SER A 240 6.18 -27.65 6.92
CA SER A 240 6.55 -26.52 7.77
C SER A 240 5.88 -25.22 7.33
N ALA A 241 5.80 -24.95 6.02
CA ALA A 241 5.12 -23.76 5.51
C ALA A 241 3.62 -23.79 5.84
N GLN A 242 2.95 -24.92 5.62
CA GLN A 242 1.53 -25.09 5.94
C GLN A 242 1.28 -24.92 7.45
N ALA A 243 2.04 -25.62 8.29
CA ALA A 243 1.91 -25.54 9.74
C ALA A 243 2.17 -24.12 10.27
N ALA A 244 3.14 -23.40 9.70
CA ALA A 244 3.38 -22.01 10.05
C ALA A 244 2.21 -21.10 9.66
N LEU A 245 1.69 -21.23 8.44
CA LEU A 245 0.57 -20.42 7.95
C LEU A 245 -0.69 -20.67 8.78
N ASP A 246 -0.96 -21.92 9.14
CA ASP A 246 -2.08 -22.30 10.00
C ASP A 246 -1.90 -21.75 11.43
N LEU A 247 -0.68 -21.84 12.00
CA LEU A 247 -0.35 -21.27 13.31
C LEU A 247 -0.54 -19.75 13.36
N PHE A 248 -0.22 -19.05 12.27
CA PHE A 248 -0.41 -17.60 12.15
C PHE A 248 -1.80 -17.22 11.61
N ASP A 249 -2.78 -18.13 11.72
CA ASP A 249 -4.17 -17.87 11.41
C ASP A 249 -4.41 -17.41 9.96
N VAL A 250 -3.65 -17.95 8.99
CA VAL A 250 -3.84 -17.64 7.56
C VAL A 250 -4.41 -18.87 6.86
N ASP A 251 -5.67 -18.80 6.45
CA ASP A 251 -6.35 -19.93 5.85
C ASP A 251 -5.95 -20.20 4.39
N ALA A 252 -6.52 -21.24 3.78
CA ALA A 252 -6.23 -21.62 2.40
C ALA A 252 -6.57 -20.55 1.35
N ARG A 253 -7.46 -19.60 1.65
CA ARG A 253 -7.77 -18.45 0.78
C ARG A 253 -6.91 -17.23 1.13
N GLY A 254 -6.05 -17.32 2.14
CA GLY A 254 -5.22 -16.22 2.63
C GLY A 254 -5.93 -15.30 3.61
N LEU A 255 -7.13 -15.62 4.09
CA LEU A 255 -7.86 -14.82 5.08
C LEU A 255 -7.14 -14.91 6.42
N ASP A 256 -6.89 -13.76 7.04
CA ASP A 256 -6.34 -13.71 8.40
C ASP A 256 -7.44 -13.75 9.47
N ARG A 257 -7.02 -13.70 10.73
CA ARG A 257 -7.91 -13.65 11.90
C ARG A 257 -8.96 -12.54 11.80
N LEU A 258 -8.58 -11.34 11.33
CA LEU A 258 -9.51 -10.21 11.27
C LEU A 258 -10.49 -10.36 10.10
N ASP A 259 -10.02 -10.80 8.93
CA ASP A 259 -10.91 -11.10 7.80
C ASP A 259 -12.00 -12.11 8.21
N ARG A 260 -11.58 -13.21 8.87
CA ARG A 260 -12.51 -14.23 9.36
C ARG A 260 -13.43 -13.69 10.44
N ALA A 261 -12.93 -12.87 11.37
CA ALA A 261 -13.75 -12.25 12.39
C ALA A 261 -14.84 -11.35 11.77
N VAL A 262 -14.51 -10.60 10.72
CA VAL A 262 -15.47 -9.76 9.98
C VAL A 262 -16.51 -10.61 9.26
N LEU A 263 -16.12 -11.68 8.58
CA LEU A 263 -17.06 -12.59 7.90
C LEU A 263 -17.96 -13.34 8.91
N LEU A 264 -17.39 -13.82 10.01
CA LEU A 264 -18.13 -14.47 11.09
C LEU A 264 -19.12 -13.51 11.73
N ALA A 265 -18.71 -12.28 12.05
CA ALA A 265 -19.64 -11.28 12.59
C ALA A 265 -20.76 -10.98 11.59
N LEU A 266 -20.42 -10.80 10.31
CA LEU A 266 -21.40 -10.53 9.26
C LEU A 266 -22.45 -11.65 9.12
N VAL A 267 -22.04 -12.90 9.25
CA VAL A 267 -22.93 -14.07 9.14
C VAL A 267 -23.62 -14.40 10.46
N ASP A 268 -22.87 -14.65 11.52
CA ASP A 268 -23.41 -15.17 12.78
C ASP A 268 -24.13 -14.09 13.61
N ASN A 269 -23.73 -12.80 13.51
CA ASN A 269 -24.36 -11.72 14.29
C ASN A 269 -25.40 -10.90 13.48
N PHE A 270 -25.26 -10.85 12.16
CA PHE A 270 -26.09 -10.00 11.30
C PHE A 270 -26.83 -10.77 10.20
N ASP A 271 -26.86 -12.11 10.27
CA ASP A 271 -27.57 -13.00 9.31
C ASP A 271 -27.21 -12.73 7.84
N GLY A 272 -25.95 -12.36 7.59
CA GLY A 272 -25.43 -11.99 6.28
C GLY A 272 -25.66 -10.53 5.87
N GLY A 273 -26.19 -9.68 6.76
CA GLY A 273 -26.41 -8.24 6.54
C GLY A 273 -27.78 -7.90 5.93
N PRO A 274 -28.02 -6.62 5.54
CA PRO A 274 -27.04 -5.53 5.46
C PRO A 274 -26.68 -4.92 6.82
N VAL A 275 -25.38 -4.66 7.03
CA VAL A 275 -24.87 -3.97 8.24
C VAL A 275 -23.99 -2.76 7.89
N GLY A 276 -24.11 -1.68 8.66
CA GLY A 276 -23.26 -0.49 8.51
C GLY A 276 -21.81 -0.76 8.91
N LEU A 277 -20.85 -0.07 8.27
CA LEU A 277 -19.42 -0.27 8.54
C LEU A 277 -19.06 -0.04 10.00
N GLY A 278 -19.56 1.04 10.60
CA GLY A 278 -19.26 1.36 12.00
C GLY A 278 -19.74 0.27 12.96
N THR A 279 -20.95 -0.26 12.73
CA THR A 279 -21.50 -1.38 13.52
C THR A 279 -20.67 -2.64 13.35
N LEU A 280 -20.27 -2.96 12.11
CA LEU A 280 -19.43 -4.12 11.83
C LEU A 280 -18.04 -3.99 12.48
N ALA A 281 -17.41 -2.82 12.37
CA ALA A 281 -16.11 -2.54 12.98
C ALA A 281 -16.15 -2.67 14.52
N VAL A 282 -17.17 -2.11 15.16
CA VAL A 282 -17.38 -2.26 16.62
C VAL A 282 -17.58 -3.73 17.01
N SER A 283 -18.31 -4.51 16.21
CA SER A 283 -18.56 -5.93 16.51
C SER A 283 -17.30 -6.81 16.50
N VAL A 284 -16.26 -6.38 15.79
CA VAL A 284 -14.95 -7.07 15.74
C VAL A 284 -13.88 -6.36 16.57
N GLY A 285 -14.23 -5.26 17.24
CA GLY A 285 -13.31 -4.49 18.10
C GLY A 285 -12.26 -3.68 17.34
N GLU A 286 -12.54 -3.25 16.11
CA GLU A 286 -11.61 -2.52 15.26
C GLU A 286 -12.11 -1.11 14.91
N GLU A 287 -11.20 -0.27 14.44
CA GLU A 287 -11.55 1.03 13.85
C GLU A 287 -12.21 0.87 12.47
N THR A 288 -13.18 1.76 12.19
CA THR A 288 -13.88 1.85 10.91
C THR A 288 -12.91 1.93 9.72
N GLU A 289 -11.85 2.75 9.84
CA GLU A 289 -10.83 2.95 8.79
C GLU A 289 -10.03 1.67 8.53
N THR A 290 -9.70 0.90 9.59
CA THR A 290 -9.01 -0.39 9.47
C THR A 290 -9.83 -1.40 8.67
N VAL A 291 -11.10 -1.57 9.02
CA VAL A 291 -11.98 -2.52 8.30
C VAL A 291 -12.15 -2.08 6.84
N GLU A 292 -12.37 -0.80 6.57
CA GLU A 292 -12.57 -0.28 5.21
C GLU A 292 -11.32 -0.38 4.33
N SER A 293 -10.14 -0.09 4.88
CA SER A 293 -8.90 0.06 4.10
C SER A 293 -8.08 -1.23 4.02
N VAL A 294 -8.20 -2.13 5.00
CA VAL A 294 -7.39 -3.35 5.11
C VAL A 294 -8.19 -4.59 4.74
N VAL A 295 -9.41 -4.71 5.24
CA VAL A 295 -10.20 -5.97 5.17
C VAL A 295 -11.12 -5.99 3.95
N GLU A 296 -12.01 -5.00 3.84
CA GLU A 296 -13.02 -4.95 2.79
C GLU A 296 -12.48 -5.09 1.36
N PRO A 297 -11.34 -4.46 0.98
CA PRO A 297 -10.84 -4.56 -0.40
C PRO A 297 -10.56 -6.00 -0.81
N PHE A 298 -10.02 -6.82 0.09
CA PHE A 298 -9.74 -8.23 -0.18
C PHE A 298 -11.01 -9.07 -0.18
N LEU A 299 -11.88 -8.91 0.83
CA LEU A 299 -13.13 -9.67 0.92
C LEU A 299 -14.07 -9.42 -0.26
N ILE A 300 -14.15 -8.18 -0.73
CA ILE A 300 -14.96 -7.81 -1.91
C ILE A 300 -14.37 -8.43 -3.18
N ARG A 301 -13.05 -8.38 -3.32
CA ARG A 301 -12.35 -8.95 -4.49
C ARG A 301 -12.47 -10.47 -4.55
N GLU A 302 -12.38 -11.15 -3.42
CA GLU A 302 -12.59 -12.60 -3.30
C GLU A 302 -14.07 -13.01 -3.44
N GLY A 303 -14.97 -12.03 -3.62
CA GLY A 303 -16.40 -12.22 -3.79
C GLY A 303 -17.08 -12.73 -2.53
N LEU A 304 -16.49 -12.53 -1.34
CA LEU A 304 -17.01 -12.94 -0.04
C LEU A 304 -17.93 -11.86 0.56
N MET A 305 -17.68 -10.60 0.25
CA MET A 305 -18.49 -9.48 0.71
C MET A 305 -18.97 -8.61 -0.47
N ALA A 306 -20.15 -8.02 -0.35
CA ALA A 306 -20.59 -6.95 -1.23
C ALA A 306 -20.99 -5.70 -0.45
N ARG A 307 -20.81 -4.53 -1.07
CA ARG A 307 -21.29 -3.24 -0.55
C ARG A 307 -22.62 -2.90 -1.23
N THR A 308 -23.63 -2.56 -0.44
CA THR A 308 -24.93 -2.05 -0.89
C THR A 308 -25.14 -0.65 -0.31
N GLN A 309 -26.18 0.05 -0.78
CA GLN A 309 -26.57 1.34 -0.18
C GLN A 309 -26.97 1.21 1.31
N ARG A 310 -27.48 0.03 1.71
CA ARG A 310 -27.95 -0.24 3.09
C ARG A 310 -26.84 -0.74 4.02
N GLY A 311 -25.69 -1.14 3.47
CA GLY A 311 -24.61 -1.74 4.25
C GLY A 311 -23.87 -2.86 3.52
N ARG A 312 -23.03 -3.58 4.26
CA ARG A 312 -22.25 -4.73 3.80
C ARG A 312 -23.09 -5.99 3.90
N VAL A 313 -22.99 -6.85 2.91
CA VAL A 313 -23.70 -8.14 2.87
C VAL A 313 -22.72 -9.28 2.59
N ALA A 314 -22.94 -10.41 3.24
CA ALA A 314 -22.24 -11.65 2.96
C ALA A 314 -22.76 -12.22 1.64
N THR A 315 -21.86 -12.61 0.75
CA THR A 315 -22.25 -13.36 -0.44
C THR A 315 -22.46 -14.83 -0.09
N ARG A 316 -23.07 -15.58 -1.00
CA ARG A 316 -23.19 -17.04 -0.88
C ARG A 316 -21.84 -17.73 -0.64
N ALA A 317 -20.77 -17.24 -1.28
CA ALA A 317 -19.43 -17.78 -1.11
C ALA A 317 -18.92 -17.67 0.33
N THR A 318 -19.35 -16.66 1.09
CA THR A 318 -19.02 -16.53 2.52
C THR A 318 -19.68 -17.61 3.35
N TRP A 319 -20.97 -17.88 3.12
CA TRP A 319 -21.67 -18.94 3.83
C TRP A 319 -21.02 -20.31 3.56
N GLU A 320 -20.75 -20.61 2.29
CA GLU A 320 -20.07 -21.85 1.89
C GLU A 320 -18.67 -21.96 2.50
N HIS A 321 -17.90 -20.86 2.49
CA HIS A 321 -16.56 -20.81 3.07
C HIS A 321 -16.57 -21.03 4.59
N LEU A 322 -17.55 -20.49 5.31
CA LEU A 322 -17.69 -20.67 6.76
C LEU A 322 -18.40 -21.98 7.15
N GLY A 323 -18.80 -22.81 6.17
CA GLY A 323 -19.57 -24.03 6.42
C GLY A 323 -20.96 -23.76 7.01
N ARG A 324 -21.57 -22.62 6.65
CA ARG A 324 -22.90 -22.19 7.09
C ARG A 324 -23.90 -22.29 5.94
N THR A 325 -25.18 -22.43 6.26
CA THR A 325 -26.26 -22.43 5.27
C THR A 325 -26.84 -21.03 5.15
N PRO A 326 -26.90 -20.42 3.96
CA PRO A 326 -27.54 -19.12 3.79
C PRO A 326 -29.03 -19.21 4.13
N PRO A 327 -29.64 -18.16 4.69
CA PRO A 327 -31.08 -18.14 4.93
C PRO A 327 -31.84 -18.35 3.61
N GLU A 328 -32.95 -19.09 3.67
CA GLU A 328 -33.80 -19.30 2.50
C GLU A 328 -34.24 -17.94 1.96
N ARG A 329 -34.05 -17.71 0.66
CA ARG A 329 -34.35 -16.43 0.02
C ARG A 329 -35.82 -16.05 0.26
N GLY A 330 -36.07 -15.16 1.23
CA GLY A 330 -37.01 -14.07 1.01
C GLY A 330 -36.47 -13.23 -0.15
N THR A 331 -37.32 -12.86 -1.09
CA THR A 331 -36.97 -12.02 -2.22
C THR A 331 -36.09 -10.85 -1.78
N LEU A 332 -34.96 -10.63 -2.45
CA LEU A 332 -33.94 -9.58 -2.17
C LEU A 332 -34.47 -8.12 -2.26
N PHE A 333 -35.80 -7.94 -2.31
CA PHE A 333 -36.53 -6.68 -2.46
C PHE A 333 -37.84 -6.64 -1.64
N ASP A 334 -37.87 -7.25 -0.46
CA ASP A 334 -38.84 -6.87 0.57
C ASP A 334 -38.16 -5.99 1.64
#